data_AF-A0A8J6U2Z9-F1
#
_entry.id   AF-A0A8J6U2Z9-F1
#
_cell.length_a   1.000
_cell.length_b   1.000
_cell.length_c   1.000
_cell.angle_alpha   90.00
_cell.angle_beta   90.00
_cell.angle_gamma   90.00
#
_symmetry.space_group_name_H-M   'P 1'
#
loop_
_entity.id
_entity.type
_entity.pdbx_description
1 polymer ?
#
loop_
_entity_poly.entity_id
_entity_poly.type
_entity_poly.pdbx_seq_one_letter_code
_entity_poly.pdbx_strand_id
1 'polypeptide(L)' 'MICPKCQNLMQTVDRRGVHIEQCQDCRGIFLDRGELEQIVG' A
#
# COMPACT_ATOMS: atom_id res chain seq x y z
N MET A 1 6.69 -5.73 -5.24
CA MET A 1 5.40 -6.43 -5.46
C MET A 1 4.74 -5.92 -6.75
N ILE A 2 3.88 -6.67 -7.43
CA ILE A 2 3.16 -6.20 -8.64
C ILE A 2 1.74 -5.79 -8.25
N CYS A 3 1.29 -4.62 -8.71
CA CYS A 3 -0.03 -4.12 -8.41
C CYS A 3 -1.11 -5.00 -9.08
N PRO A 4 -2.07 -5.57 -8.33
CA PRO A 4 -3.11 -6.42 -8.92
C PRO A 4 -4.09 -5.65 -9.80
N LYS A 5 -4.13 -4.30 -9.68
CA LYS A 5 -5.05 -3.44 -10.44
C LYS A 5 -4.53 -3.08 -11.83
N CYS A 6 -3.25 -2.71 -11.93
CA CYS A 6 -2.67 -2.20 -13.19
C CYS A 6 -1.37 -2.91 -13.60
N GLN A 7 -0.95 -3.94 -12.87
CA GLN A 7 0.26 -4.73 -13.14
C GLN A 7 1.60 -3.97 -13.11
N ASN A 8 1.61 -2.72 -12.65
CA ASN A 8 2.84 -1.95 -12.43
C ASN A 8 3.49 -2.25 -11.06
N LEU A 9 4.74 -1.83 -10.92
CA LEU A 9 5.50 -2.00 -9.67
C LEU A 9 4.87 -1.24 -8.51
N MET A 10 4.88 -1.89 -7.35
CA MET A 10 4.56 -1.30 -6.06
C MET A 10 5.86 -0.93 -5.34
N GLN A 11 5.77 0.13 -4.53
CA GLN A 11 6.84 0.58 -3.64
C GLN A 11 6.32 0.59 -2.20
N THR A 12 7.19 0.23 -1.27
CA THR A 12 6.94 0.41 0.16
C THR A 12 7.04 1.89 0.50
N VAL A 13 6.04 2.42 1.21
CA VAL A 13 6.06 3.78 1.75
C VAL A 13 5.75 3.75 3.24
N ASP A 14 6.44 4.57 4.02
CA ASP A 14 6.06 4.82 5.41
C ASP A 14 4.97 5.87 5.46
N ARG A 15 3.86 5.54 6.14
CA ARG A 15 2.79 6.48 6.40
C ARG A 15 2.45 6.46 7.87
N ARG A 16 2.94 7.48 8.59
CA ARG A 16 2.72 7.64 10.05
C ARG A 16 3.25 6.44 10.85
N GLY A 17 4.37 5.85 10.43
CA GLY A 17 4.97 4.68 11.09
C GLY A 17 4.38 3.34 10.67
N VAL A 18 3.49 3.32 9.66
CA VAL A 18 2.95 2.09 9.05
C VAL A 18 3.58 1.93 7.67
N HIS A 19 4.27 0.82 7.44
CA HIS A 19 4.80 0.48 6.13
C HIS A 19 3.68 -0.08 5.25
N ILE A 20 3.36 0.59 4.14
CA ILE A 20 2.31 0.15 3.22
C ILE A 20 2.87 0.00 1.81
N GLU A 21 2.30 -0.91 1.02
CA GLU A 21 2.67 -1.07 -0.38
C GLU A 21 1.77 -0.18 -1.24
N GLN A 22 2.36 0.81 -1.94
CA GLN A 22 1.65 1.71 -2.83
C GLN A 22 2.12 1.55 -4.28
N CYS A 23 1.17 1.43 -5.20
CA CYS A 23 1.48 1.45 -6.64
C CYS A 23 1.87 2.86 -7.09
N GLN A 24 2.99 2.98 -7.81
CA GLN A 24 3.49 4.27 -8.31
C GLN A 24 2.63 4.89 -9.41
N ASP A 25 1.80 4.09 -10.07
CA ASP A 25 1.03 4.52 -11.24
C ASP A 25 -0.43 4.82 -10.87
N CYS A 26 -1.18 3.78 -10.47
CA CYS A 26 -2.61 3.92 -10.18
C CYS A 26 -2.91 4.38 -8.74
N ARG A 27 -1.89 4.56 -7.90
CA ARG A 27 -1.97 4.91 -6.47
C ARG A 27 -2.77 3.92 -5.60
N GLY A 28 -2.99 2.69 -6.08
CA GLY A 28 -3.58 1.62 -5.29
C GLY A 28 -2.71 1.25 -4.09
N ILE A 29 -3.34 0.98 -2.96
CA ILE A 29 -2.68 0.57 -1.71
C ILE A 29 -2.99 -0.90 -1.47
N PHE A 30 -1.98 -1.69 -1.17
CA PHE A 30 -2.12 -3.04 -0.65
C PHE A 30 -1.77 -3.00 0.84
N LEU A 31 -2.72 -3.45 1.65
CA LEU A 31 -2.61 -3.48 3.11
C LEU A 31 -2.75 -4.93 3.55
N ASP A 32 -1.92 -5.34 4.49
CA ASP A 32 -2.11 -6.60 5.18
C ASP A 32 -3.30 -6.50 6.16
N ARG A 33 -3.86 -7.66 6.49
CA ARG A 33 -4.97 -7.74 7.44
C ARG A 33 -4.52 -7.17 8.80
N GLY A 34 -5.15 -6.10 9.28
CA GLY A 34 -4.80 -5.42 10.53
C GLY A 34 -4.15 -4.04 10.34
N GLU A 35 -3.61 -3.73 9.15
CA GLU A 35 -2.96 -2.43 8.90
C GLU A 35 -3.97 -1.30 8.65
N LEU A 36 -5.14 -1.63 8.11
CA LEU A 36 -6.20 -0.65 7.90
C LEU A 36 -6.63 -0.01 9.23
N GLU A 37 -6.76 -0.80 10.30
CA GLU A 37 -7.09 -0.29 11.63
C GLU A 37 -6.05 0.72 12.16
N GLN A 38 -4.77 0.59 11.79
CA GLN A 38 -3.71 1.51 12.20
C GLN A 38 -3.74 2.85 11.45
N ILE A 39 -4.34 2.88 10.25
CA ILE A 39 -4.40 4.09 9.40
C ILE A 39 -5.66 4.91 9.67
N VAL A 40 -6.77 4.25 9.99
CA VAL A 40 -8.10 4.86 10.15
C VAL A 40 -8.43 5.18 11.62
N GLY A 41 -7.62 4.69 12.56
CA GLY A 41 -7.71 4.98 14.00
C GLY A 41 -7.27 6.39 14.39
#